data_AF-A0A438M9X9-F1
#
_entry.id   AF-A0A438M9X9-F1
#
_cell.length_a   1.000
_cell.length_b   1.000
_cell.length_c   1.000
_cell.angle_alpha   90.00
_cell.angle_beta   90.00
_cell.angle_gamma   90.00
#
_symmetry.space_group_name_H-M   'P 1'
#
loop_
_entity.id
_entity.type
_entity.pdbx_description
1 polymer ?
#
loop_
_entity_poly.entity_id
_entity_poly.type
_entity_poly.pdbx_seq_one_letter_code
_entity_poly.pdbx_strand_id
1 'polypeptide(L)'
;MARGCGLALASIAAFSAVVVTGVTLYVWVGPPDVVLAVLLAPLLLCGIVVGHDVLRRRALAAEERRLLARERDHVRRTVDLVMDPALTEEERLAVLDCFIPRLAEDRPDASGPERFVIVSELSPPSRALLERARQAVTTVYSSQVMRRRLLDGLANEVLLPRQVWEIAALLRTQTHLQDEQHRARQGVVTPELLAVLEPQQEALNRSVAAVTARVEGLERYARRVQEADAALRAREALDNNDKYRELLAHTDDADGMRALAAHGDALEDTLARSVREAIEAGQTLAP
;
A
#
# COMPACT_ATOMS: atom_id res chain seq x y z
N MET A 1 -4.35 -14.18 49.00
CA MET A 1 -5.30 -13.69 50.02
C MET A 1 -5.05 -12.25 50.50
N ALA A 2 -4.02 -11.52 50.04
CA ALA A 2 -3.70 -10.17 50.57
C ALA A 2 -4.35 -8.96 49.83
N ARG A 3 -5.05 -9.15 48.71
CA ARG A 3 -5.66 -8.05 47.94
C ARG A 3 -7.03 -7.59 48.48
N GLY A 4 -7.67 -8.35 49.38
CA GLY A 4 -8.98 -8.04 49.94
C GLY A 4 -8.97 -6.99 51.07
N CYS A 5 -7.98 -7.02 51.97
CA CYS A 5 -7.94 -6.09 53.12
C CYS A 5 -7.67 -4.63 52.73
N GLY A 6 -6.92 -4.39 51.64
CA GLY A 6 -6.63 -3.03 51.19
C GLY A 6 -7.88 -2.27 50.72
N LEU A 7 -8.80 -2.96 50.05
CA LEU A 7 -10.06 -2.38 49.58
C LEU A 7 -11.03 -2.09 50.74
N ALA A 8 -11.01 -2.92 51.80
CA ALA A 8 -11.84 -2.73 52.98
C ALA A 8 -11.41 -1.51 53.83
N LEU A 9 -10.10 -1.31 54.02
CA LEU A 9 -9.60 -0.14 54.75
C LEU A 9 -9.78 1.16 53.96
N ALA A 10 -9.61 1.13 52.63
CA ALA A 10 -9.85 2.28 51.78
C ALA A 10 -11.34 2.72 51.76
N SER A 11 -12.27 1.77 51.81
CA SER A 11 -13.71 2.07 51.87
C SER A 11 -14.14 2.64 53.23
N ILE A 12 -13.58 2.15 54.34
CA ILE A 12 -13.84 2.71 55.68
C ILE A 12 -13.30 4.14 55.79
N ALA A 13 -12.08 4.39 55.29
CA ALA A 13 -11.49 5.73 55.31
C ALA A 13 -12.25 6.73 54.42
N ALA A 14 -12.74 6.29 53.25
CA ALA A 14 -13.58 7.11 52.41
C ALA A 14 -14.93 7.44 53.08
N PHE A 15 -15.53 6.46 53.77
CA PHE A 15 -16.79 6.66 54.47
C PHE A 15 -16.66 7.63 55.65
N SER A 16 -15.61 7.51 56.46
CA SER A 16 -15.39 8.41 57.60
C SER A 16 -15.12 9.84 57.14
N ALA A 17 -14.37 10.03 56.05
CA ALA A 17 -14.16 11.33 55.45
C ALA A 17 -15.48 11.98 55.00
N VAL A 18 -16.35 11.23 54.30
CA VAL A 18 -17.66 11.74 53.86
C VAL A 18 -18.53 12.16 55.05
N VAL A 19 -18.56 11.38 56.13
CA VAL A 19 -19.33 11.71 57.33
C VAL A 19 -18.81 12.97 58.00
N VAL A 20 -17.49 13.08 58.21
CA VAL A 20 -16.87 14.25 58.87
C VAL A 20 -17.08 15.51 58.03
N THR A 21 -16.92 15.44 56.71
CA THR A 21 -17.13 16.56 55.80
C THR A 21 -18.61 16.96 55.73
N GLY A 22 -19.54 16.00 55.78
CA GLY A 22 -20.99 16.28 55.83
C GLY A 22 -21.41 16.99 57.11
N VAL A 23 -20.87 16.58 58.27
CA VAL A 23 -21.15 17.20 59.57
C VAL A 23 -20.57 18.62 59.65
N THR A 24 -19.37 18.85 59.12
CA THR A 24 -18.76 20.19 59.11
C THR A 24 -19.52 21.17 58.20
N LEU A 25 -19.96 20.73 57.02
CA LEU A 25 -20.84 21.52 56.14
C LEU A 25 -22.18 21.84 56.80
N TYR A 26 -22.75 20.89 57.57
CA TYR A 26 -24.01 21.07 58.30
C TYR A 26 -23.96 22.21 59.31
N VAL A 27 -22.86 22.33 60.03
CA VAL A 27 -22.68 23.35 61.07
C VAL A 27 -22.44 24.73 60.48
N TRP A 28 -21.83 24.83 59.30
CA TRP A 28 -21.36 26.11 58.75
C TRP A 28 -22.32 26.82 57.80
N VAL A 29 -23.09 26.10 56.99
CA VAL A 29 -23.81 26.70 55.84
C VAL A 29 -25.33 26.71 56.05
N GLY A 30 -25.84 25.85 56.96
CA GLY A 30 -27.27 25.73 57.26
C GLY A 30 -27.94 24.54 56.56
N PRO A 31 -29.11 24.09 57.04
CA PRO A 31 -29.74 22.84 56.61
C PRO A 31 -30.11 22.73 55.11
N PRO A 32 -30.56 23.77 54.39
CA PRO A 32 -30.97 23.60 52.98
C PRO A 32 -29.77 23.30 52.06
N ASP A 33 -28.62 23.95 52.30
CA ASP A 33 -27.43 23.79 51.47
C ASP A 33 -26.75 22.42 51.67
N VAL A 34 -26.90 21.83 52.86
CA VAL A 34 -26.39 20.48 53.15
C VAL A 34 -27.24 19.41 52.50
N VAL A 35 -28.56 19.58 52.48
CA VAL A 35 -29.46 18.67 51.74
C VAL A 35 -29.14 18.72 50.25
N LEU A 36 -28.90 19.92 49.69
CA LEU A 36 -28.49 20.07 48.29
C LEU A 36 -27.12 19.42 48.03
N ALA A 37 -26.12 19.62 48.90
CA ALA A 37 -24.80 19.02 48.77
C ALA A 37 -24.87 17.48 48.84
N VAL A 38 -25.66 16.92 49.75
CA VAL A 38 -25.87 15.46 49.89
C VAL A 38 -26.60 14.89 48.68
N LEU A 39 -27.54 15.63 48.06
CA LEU A 39 -28.24 15.20 46.84
C LEU A 39 -27.35 15.33 45.58
N LEU A 40 -26.48 16.33 45.51
CA LEU A 40 -25.57 16.54 44.38
C LEU A 40 -24.34 15.62 44.42
N ALA A 41 -23.86 15.25 45.61
CA ALA A 41 -22.71 14.35 45.78
C ALA A 41 -22.82 13.02 45.01
N PRO A 42 -23.93 12.24 45.07
CA PRO A 42 -24.05 11.00 44.30
C PRO A 42 -24.14 11.26 42.79
N LEU A 43 -24.74 12.37 42.35
CA LEU A 43 -24.77 12.75 40.92
C LEU A 43 -23.36 13.07 40.42
N LEU A 44 -22.57 13.81 41.21
CA LEU A 44 -21.20 14.16 40.87
C LEU A 44 -20.29 12.92 40.88
N LEU A 45 -20.45 12.03 41.85
CA LEU A 45 -19.75 10.74 41.90
C LEU A 45 -20.12 9.85 40.69
N CYS A 46 -21.41 9.78 40.34
CA CYS A 46 -21.87 9.05 39.16
C CYS A 46 -21.25 9.62 37.88
N GLY A 47 -21.22 10.96 37.73
CA GLY A 47 -20.58 11.62 36.60
C GLY A 47 -19.09 11.29 36.48
N ILE A 48 -18.36 11.24 37.60
CA ILE A 48 -16.93 10.86 37.63
C ILE A 48 -16.76 9.39 37.22
N VAL A 49 -17.57 8.47 37.75
CA VAL A 49 -17.48 7.03 37.41
C VAL A 49 -17.79 6.79 35.94
N VAL A 50 -18.85 7.40 35.41
CA VAL A 50 -19.21 7.31 33.99
C VAL A 50 -18.12 7.93 33.12
N GLY A 51 -17.59 9.10 33.49
CA GLY A 51 -16.49 9.74 32.78
C GLY A 51 -15.23 8.88 32.75
N HIS A 52 -14.87 8.28 33.88
CA HIS A 52 -13.74 7.36 33.98
C HIS A 52 -13.96 6.08 33.17
N ASP A 53 -15.15 5.48 33.19
CA ASP A 53 -15.46 4.29 32.39
C ASP A 53 -15.41 4.60 30.89
N VAL A 54 -15.96 5.74 30.45
CA VAL A 54 -15.86 6.20 29.06
C VAL A 54 -14.40 6.42 28.64
N LEU A 55 -13.59 7.06 29.49
CA LEU A 55 -12.16 7.26 29.22
C LEU A 55 -11.41 5.92 29.16
N ARG A 56 -11.71 4.99 30.06
CA ARG A 56 -11.11 3.66 30.09
C ARG A 56 -11.48 2.85 28.85
N ARG A 57 -12.75 2.85 28.44
CA ARG A 57 -13.20 2.20 27.20
C ARG A 57 -12.54 2.82 25.96
N ARG A 58 -12.42 4.15 25.92
CA ARG A 58 -11.69 4.84 24.84
C ARG A 58 -10.21 4.46 24.80
N ALA A 59 -9.56 4.35 25.96
CA ALA A 59 -8.16 3.95 26.05
C ALA A 59 -7.95 2.50 25.57
N LEU A 60 -8.80 1.57 26.01
CA LEU A 60 -8.77 0.18 25.56
C LEU A 60 -9.02 0.06 24.05
N ALA A 61 -10.02 0.77 23.52
CA ALA A 61 -10.30 0.80 22.09
C ALA A 61 -9.14 1.40 21.28
N ALA A 62 -8.44 2.41 21.82
CA ALA A 62 -7.26 2.99 21.17
C ALA A 62 -6.07 2.03 21.17
N GLU A 63 -5.88 1.27 22.25
CA GLU A 63 -4.85 0.24 22.34
C GLU A 63 -5.11 -0.90 21.36
N GLU A 64 -6.35 -1.37 21.28
CA GLU A 64 -6.78 -2.39 20.32
C GLU A 64 -6.55 -1.95 18.87
N ARG A 65 -6.90 -0.71 18.51
CA ARG A 65 -6.61 -0.16 17.17
C ARG A 65 -5.11 -0.13 16.87
N ARG A 66 -4.27 0.18 17.85
CA ARG A 66 -2.80 0.18 17.68
C ARG A 66 -2.27 -1.23 17.47
N LEU A 67 -2.78 -2.21 18.21
CA LEU A 67 -2.43 -3.62 18.04
C LEU A 67 -2.83 -4.11 16.65
N LEU A 68 -4.06 -3.86 16.23
CA LEU A 68 -4.54 -4.20 14.88
C LEU A 68 -3.71 -3.54 13.78
N ALA A 69 -3.34 -2.27 13.94
CA ALA A 69 -2.48 -1.59 12.99
C ALA A 69 -1.09 -2.24 12.88
N ARG A 70 -0.51 -2.69 13.99
CA ARG A 70 0.76 -3.43 13.99
C ARG A 70 0.64 -4.80 13.34
N GLU A 71 -0.45 -5.52 13.57
CA GLU A 71 -0.70 -6.82 12.95
C GLU A 71 -0.90 -6.68 11.44
N ARG A 72 -1.69 -5.70 10.98
CA ARG A 72 -1.87 -5.39 9.56
C ARG A 72 -0.55 -5.01 8.89
N ASP A 73 0.28 -4.21 9.56
CA ASP A 73 1.62 -3.86 9.09
C ASP A 73 2.55 -5.08 9.05
N HIS A 74 2.43 -5.99 10.02
CA HIS A 74 3.15 -7.27 9.99
C HIS A 74 2.73 -8.12 8.77
N VAL A 75 1.42 -8.28 8.53
CA VAL A 75 0.89 -8.98 7.34
C VAL A 75 1.44 -8.37 6.05
N ARG A 76 1.39 -7.04 5.91
CA ARG A 76 1.92 -6.32 4.73
C ARG A 76 3.40 -6.60 4.45
N ARG A 77 4.20 -6.89 5.49
CA ARG A 77 5.64 -7.17 5.35
C ARG A 77 5.93 -8.64 5.13
N THR A 78 5.10 -9.53 5.65
CA THR A 78 5.35 -10.97 5.65
C THR A 78 4.68 -11.68 4.47
N VAL A 79 3.48 -11.22 4.08
CA VAL A 79 2.70 -11.83 3.00
C VAL A 79 2.89 -10.99 1.74
N ASP A 80 3.57 -11.57 0.75
CA ASP A 80 3.69 -10.92 -0.57
C ASP A 80 2.38 -11.10 -1.34
N LEU A 81 1.65 -10.00 -1.47
CA LEU A 81 0.29 -9.96 -1.99
C LEU A 81 0.14 -8.84 -3.04
N VAL A 82 -0.63 -9.14 -4.08
CA VAL A 82 -1.06 -8.17 -5.09
C VAL A 82 -2.57 -7.98 -4.95
N MET A 83 -3.00 -6.77 -4.61
CA MET A 83 -4.41 -6.42 -4.40
C MET A 83 -4.96 -5.66 -5.60
N ASP A 84 -6.26 -5.81 -5.86
CA ASP A 84 -6.97 -5.01 -6.85
C ASP A 84 -6.86 -3.51 -6.52
N PRO A 85 -6.27 -2.68 -7.41
CA PRO A 85 -6.16 -1.25 -7.15
C PRO A 85 -7.54 -0.55 -7.08
N ALA A 86 -8.62 -1.19 -7.57
CA ALA A 86 -9.98 -0.69 -7.41
C ALA A 86 -10.56 -0.87 -6.00
N LEU A 87 -9.90 -1.63 -5.12
CA LEU A 87 -10.34 -1.81 -3.74
C LEU A 87 -10.35 -0.46 -3.01
N THR A 88 -11.46 -0.20 -2.32
CA THR A 88 -11.55 0.87 -1.32
C THR A 88 -10.61 0.57 -0.15
N GLU A 89 -10.32 1.59 0.67
CA GLU A 89 -9.44 1.38 1.82
C GLU A 89 -10.05 0.40 2.84
N GLU A 90 -11.37 0.43 3.03
CA GLU A 90 -12.06 -0.53 3.90
C GLU A 90 -11.93 -1.96 3.39
N GLU A 91 -12.11 -2.18 2.08
CA GLU A 91 -11.95 -3.51 1.48
C GLU A 91 -10.49 -3.98 1.51
N ARG A 92 -9.52 -3.08 1.30
CA ARG A 92 -8.08 -3.42 1.45
C ARG A 92 -7.76 -3.86 2.86
N LEU A 93 -8.30 -3.17 3.86
CA LEU A 93 -8.14 -3.57 5.26
C LEU A 93 -8.81 -4.92 5.53
N ALA A 94 -9.99 -5.16 4.98
CA ALA A 94 -10.68 -6.45 5.09
C ALA A 94 -9.86 -7.60 4.47
N VAL A 95 -9.19 -7.39 3.33
CA VAL A 95 -8.26 -8.37 2.74
C VAL A 95 -7.10 -8.67 3.70
N LEU A 96 -6.50 -7.64 4.31
CA LEU A 96 -5.40 -7.83 5.28
C LEU A 96 -5.87 -8.56 6.54
N ASP A 97 -7.09 -8.27 6.99
CA ASP A 97 -7.68 -8.91 8.17
C ASP A 97 -7.90 -10.41 7.97
N CYS A 98 -8.11 -10.89 6.72
CA CYS A 98 -8.18 -12.32 6.40
C CYS A 98 -6.90 -13.10 6.77
N PHE A 99 -5.75 -12.42 6.86
CA PHE A 99 -4.48 -13.03 7.24
C PHE A 99 -4.19 -12.93 8.73
N ILE A 100 -5.07 -12.29 9.52
CA ILE A 100 -4.94 -12.16 10.96
C ILE A 100 -5.78 -13.27 11.62
N PRO A 101 -5.16 -14.28 12.27
CA PRO A 101 -5.87 -15.47 12.74
C PRO A 101 -7.07 -15.17 13.65
N ARG A 102 -6.98 -14.14 14.50
CA ARG A 102 -8.05 -13.75 15.42
C ARG A 102 -9.23 -13.02 14.76
N LEU A 103 -9.08 -12.57 13.51
CA LEU A 103 -10.12 -11.88 12.74
C LEU A 103 -10.70 -12.76 11.62
N ALA A 104 -10.03 -13.85 11.27
CA ALA A 104 -10.40 -14.72 10.15
C ALA A 104 -11.76 -15.42 10.33
N GLU A 105 -12.33 -15.46 11.55
CA GLU A 105 -13.61 -16.12 11.84
C GLU A 105 -14.85 -15.28 11.47
N ASP A 106 -14.76 -13.93 11.45
CA ASP A 106 -15.86 -13.02 11.11
C ASP A 106 -15.69 -12.49 9.67
N ARG A 107 -16.11 -13.29 8.69
CA ARG A 107 -15.92 -13.02 7.25
C ARG A 107 -17.08 -12.23 6.64
N PRO A 108 -16.86 -11.01 6.13
CA PRO A 108 -17.70 -10.48 5.07
C PRO A 108 -17.30 -11.14 3.73
N ASP A 109 -18.30 -11.61 2.98
CA ASP A 109 -18.17 -12.23 1.64
C ASP A 109 -17.56 -11.29 0.57
N ALA A 110 -17.32 -10.02 0.92
CA ALA A 110 -16.82 -8.96 0.05
C ALA A 110 -15.34 -9.10 -0.38
N SER A 111 -14.56 -9.93 0.34
CA SER A 111 -13.13 -10.17 0.08
C SER A 111 -12.87 -11.53 -0.58
N GLY A 112 -13.73 -11.92 -1.54
CA GLY A 112 -13.54 -13.17 -2.30
C GLY A 112 -12.11 -13.30 -2.84
N PRO A 113 -11.57 -14.54 -2.95
CA PRO A 113 -10.20 -14.79 -3.42
C PRO A 113 -9.93 -14.18 -4.79
N GLU A 114 -10.95 -13.79 -5.54
CA GLU A 114 -10.81 -13.14 -6.84
C GLU A 114 -10.13 -11.76 -6.79
N ARG A 115 -10.16 -11.03 -5.66
CA ARG A 115 -9.69 -9.63 -5.57
C ARG A 115 -8.25 -9.43 -5.09
N PHE A 116 -7.57 -10.50 -4.68
CA PHE A 116 -6.14 -10.46 -4.32
C PHE A 116 -5.42 -11.74 -4.77
N VAL A 117 -4.12 -11.64 -4.99
CA VAL A 117 -3.25 -12.77 -5.36
C VAL A 117 -2.14 -12.90 -4.35
N ILE A 118 -1.99 -14.09 -3.77
CA ILE A 118 -0.86 -14.44 -2.90
C ILE A 118 0.28 -14.94 -3.79
N VAL A 119 1.41 -14.23 -3.81
CA VAL A 119 2.50 -14.51 -4.75
C VAL A 119 3.11 -15.89 -4.49
N SER A 120 3.15 -16.35 -3.24
CA SER A 120 3.69 -17.68 -2.89
C SER A 120 2.88 -18.86 -3.42
N GLU A 121 1.61 -18.64 -3.81
CA GLU A 121 0.75 -19.68 -4.40
C GLU A 121 0.96 -19.84 -5.91
N LEU A 122 1.62 -18.87 -6.56
CA LEU A 122 1.92 -18.93 -7.97
C LEU A 122 3.03 -19.96 -8.27
N SER A 123 2.93 -20.61 -9.43
CA SER A 123 4.00 -21.51 -9.88
C SER A 123 5.33 -20.74 -10.02
N PRO A 124 6.50 -21.40 -9.87
CA PRO A 124 7.79 -20.74 -10.02
C PRO A 124 7.95 -19.89 -11.30
N PRO A 125 7.56 -20.34 -12.51
CA PRO A 125 7.66 -19.50 -13.71
C PRO A 125 6.69 -18.30 -13.66
N SER A 126 5.49 -18.48 -13.13
CA SER A 126 4.52 -17.39 -12.95
C SER A 126 5.03 -16.32 -11.99
N ARG A 127 5.67 -16.72 -10.88
CA ARG A 127 6.32 -15.77 -9.95
C ARG A 127 7.41 -14.95 -10.63
N ALA A 128 8.23 -15.59 -11.45
CA ALA A 128 9.30 -14.90 -12.18
C ALA A 128 8.74 -13.85 -13.18
N LEU A 129 7.65 -14.15 -13.87
CA LEU A 129 6.98 -13.18 -14.75
C LEU A 129 6.38 -12.00 -13.99
N LEU A 130 5.73 -12.27 -12.86
CA LEU A 130 5.19 -11.20 -12.01
C LEU A 130 6.30 -10.29 -11.46
N GLU A 131 7.42 -10.87 -11.03
CA GLU A 131 8.54 -10.09 -10.50
C GLU A 131 9.16 -9.18 -11.58
N ARG A 132 9.33 -9.69 -12.80
CA ARG A 132 9.75 -8.87 -13.96
C ARG A 132 8.83 -7.67 -14.18
N ALA A 133 7.51 -7.88 -14.13
CA ALA A 133 6.52 -6.82 -14.28
C ALA A 133 6.64 -5.77 -13.15
N ARG A 134 6.73 -6.22 -11.88
CA ARG A 134 6.92 -5.35 -10.71
C ARG A 134 8.21 -4.55 -10.79
N GLN A 135 9.30 -5.18 -11.24
CA GLN A 135 10.59 -4.52 -11.41
C GLN A 135 10.54 -3.43 -12.48
N ALA A 136 9.91 -3.71 -13.62
CA ALA A 136 9.69 -2.73 -14.68
C ALA A 136 8.90 -1.51 -14.16
N VAL A 137 7.78 -1.76 -13.46
CA VAL A 137 6.97 -0.68 -12.85
C VAL A 137 7.75 0.10 -11.78
N THR A 138 8.53 -0.59 -10.94
CA THR A 138 9.38 0.05 -9.92
C THR A 138 10.44 0.96 -10.56
N THR A 139 11.00 0.55 -11.70
CA THR A 139 11.95 1.36 -12.47
C THR A 139 11.29 2.64 -12.98
N VAL A 140 10.04 2.58 -13.44
CA VAL A 140 9.29 3.77 -13.87
C VAL A 140 9.05 4.71 -12.68
N TYR A 141 8.53 4.21 -11.55
CA TYR A 141 8.25 5.04 -10.38
C TYR A 141 9.50 5.66 -9.73
N SER A 142 10.64 4.99 -9.83
CA SER A 142 11.91 5.48 -9.27
C SER A 142 12.65 6.47 -10.19
N SER A 143 12.19 6.67 -11.43
CA SER A 143 12.80 7.61 -12.38
C SER A 143 12.58 9.08 -11.99
N GLN A 144 13.53 9.96 -12.34
CA GLN A 144 13.40 11.40 -12.12
C GLN A 144 12.35 12.01 -13.05
N VAL A 145 12.26 11.52 -14.29
CA VAL A 145 11.26 11.99 -15.26
C VAL A 145 9.82 11.76 -14.76
N MET A 146 9.57 10.65 -14.05
CA MET A 146 8.28 10.42 -13.37
C MET A 146 8.08 11.38 -12.19
N ARG A 147 9.09 11.53 -11.32
CA ARG A 147 9.02 12.46 -10.16
C ARG A 147 8.79 13.91 -10.57
N ARG A 148 9.37 14.34 -11.70
CA ARG A 148 9.21 15.69 -12.27
C ARG A 148 7.96 15.85 -13.13
N ARG A 149 7.11 14.82 -13.22
CA ARG A 149 5.87 14.81 -14.01
C ARG A 149 6.09 15.17 -15.49
N LEU A 150 7.24 14.76 -16.04
CA LEU A 150 7.52 14.88 -17.48
C LEU A 150 6.82 13.78 -18.29
N LEU A 151 6.42 12.71 -17.61
CA LEU A 151 5.53 11.68 -18.13
C LEU A 151 4.08 12.00 -17.71
N ASP A 152 3.11 11.33 -18.33
CA ASP A 152 1.71 11.39 -17.90
C ASP A 152 1.52 10.68 -16.54
N GLY A 153 1.89 11.37 -15.46
CA GLY A 153 1.98 10.81 -14.11
C GLY A 153 0.64 10.32 -13.59
N LEU A 154 -0.45 11.04 -13.87
CA LEU A 154 -1.79 10.68 -13.40
C LEU A 154 -2.27 9.40 -14.09
N ALA A 155 -2.05 9.27 -15.40
CA ALA A 155 -2.38 8.03 -16.13
C ALA A 155 -1.54 6.86 -15.61
N ASN A 156 -0.23 7.06 -15.39
CA ASN A 156 0.67 6.02 -14.90
C ASN A 156 0.36 5.53 -13.47
N GLU A 157 -0.08 6.43 -12.58
CA GLU A 157 -0.49 6.09 -11.20
C GLU A 157 -1.71 5.16 -11.15
N VAL A 158 -2.57 5.19 -12.17
CA VAL A 158 -3.76 4.32 -12.27
C VAL A 158 -3.47 3.10 -13.14
N LEU A 159 -2.81 3.28 -14.28
CA LEU A 159 -2.59 2.24 -15.28
C LEU A 159 -1.61 1.19 -14.80
N LEU A 160 -0.44 1.57 -14.27
CA LEU A 160 0.60 0.59 -13.93
C LEU A 160 0.19 -0.36 -12.81
N PRO A 161 -0.45 0.08 -11.70
CA PRO A 161 -0.95 -0.84 -10.69
C PRO A 161 -2.03 -1.78 -11.25
N ARG A 162 -2.89 -1.28 -12.15
CA ARG A 162 -3.90 -2.10 -12.84
C ARG A 162 -3.25 -3.19 -13.70
N GLN A 163 -2.22 -2.84 -14.47
CA GLN A 163 -1.48 -3.79 -15.30
C GLN A 163 -0.84 -4.90 -14.46
N VAL A 164 -0.20 -4.56 -13.33
CA VAL A 164 0.41 -5.54 -12.42
C VAL A 164 -0.64 -6.47 -11.82
N TRP A 165 -1.79 -5.94 -11.41
CA TRP A 165 -2.90 -6.77 -10.94
C TRP A 165 -3.36 -7.75 -12.01
N GLU A 166 -3.60 -7.27 -13.24
CA GLU A 166 -4.18 -8.10 -14.31
C GLU A 166 -3.24 -9.23 -14.70
N ILE A 167 -1.93 -8.94 -14.73
CA ILE A 167 -0.91 -9.95 -14.88
C ILE A 167 -0.97 -10.95 -13.73
N ALA A 168 -0.97 -10.50 -12.47
CA ALA A 168 -0.99 -11.38 -11.30
C ALA A 168 -2.23 -12.31 -11.28
N ALA A 169 -3.41 -11.78 -11.60
CA ALA A 169 -4.64 -12.55 -11.61
C ALA A 169 -4.67 -13.59 -12.73
N LEU A 170 -4.22 -13.23 -13.94
CA LEU A 170 -4.07 -14.19 -15.04
C LEU A 170 -3.08 -15.29 -14.70
N LEU A 171 -1.94 -14.95 -14.09
CA LEU A 171 -0.92 -15.91 -13.66
C LEU A 171 -1.45 -16.87 -12.57
N ARG A 172 -2.31 -16.39 -11.67
CA ARG A 172 -3.01 -17.25 -10.70
C ARG A 172 -3.90 -18.26 -11.40
N THR A 173 -4.75 -17.80 -12.33
CA THR A 173 -5.62 -18.69 -13.10
C THR A 173 -4.82 -19.71 -13.90
N GLN A 174 -3.74 -19.29 -14.56
CA GLN A 174 -2.84 -20.19 -15.29
C GLN A 174 -2.19 -21.23 -14.37
N THR A 175 -1.71 -20.82 -13.18
CA THR A 175 -1.14 -21.73 -12.19
C THR A 175 -2.15 -22.78 -11.74
N HIS A 176 -3.39 -22.36 -11.46
CA HIS A 176 -4.45 -23.27 -11.05
C HIS A 176 -4.80 -24.28 -12.15
N LEU A 177 -5.02 -23.81 -13.38
CA LEU A 177 -5.32 -24.67 -14.53
C LEU A 177 -4.16 -25.64 -14.85
N GLN A 178 -2.91 -25.20 -14.71
CA GLN A 178 -1.73 -26.06 -14.87
C GLN A 178 -1.72 -27.19 -13.85
N ASP A 179 -2.04 -26.90 -12.60
CA ASP A 179 -2.08 -27.89 -11.53
C ASP A 179 -3.26 -28.87 -11.72
N GLU A 180 -4.44 -28.39 -12.11
CA GLU A 180 -5.58 -29.25 -12.47
C GLU A 180 -5.24 -30.21 -13.62
N GLN A 181 -4.62 -29.69 -14.69
CA GLN A 181 -4.17 -30.53 -15.81
C GLN A 181 -3.11 -31.53 -15.38
N HIS A 182 -2.18 -31.13 -14.51
CA HIS A 182 -1.16 -32.04 -13.99
C HIS A 182 -1.78 -33.18 -13.20
N ARG A 183 -2.73 -32.88 -12.30
CA ARG A 183 -3.48 -33.89 -11.53
C ARG A 183 -4.31 -34.81 -12.42
N ALA A 184 -4.98 -34.26 -13.44
CA ALA A 184 -5.74 -35.06 -14.40
C ALA A 184 -4.86 -36.08 -15.15
N ARG A 185 -3.61 -35.70 -15.47
CA ARG A 185 -2.63 -36.57 -16.13
C ARG A 185 -1.96 -37.60 -15.21
N GLN A 186 -2.04 -37.43 -13.89
CA GLN A 186 -1.54 -38.41 -12.92
C GLN A 186 -2.47 -39.64 -12.79
N GLY A 187 -3.72 -39.54 -13.26
CA GLY A 187 -4.67 -40.66 -13.32
C GLY A 187 -4.47 -41.59 -14.52
N VAL A 188 -5.44 -42.45 -14.79
CA VAL A 188 -5.45 -43.28 -16.01
C VAL A 188 -5.64 -42.36 -17.22
N VAL A 189 -4.60 -42.25 -18.03
CA VAL A 189 -4.62 -41.43 -19.25
C VAL A 189 -5.22 -42.25 -20.39
N THR A 190 -6.43 -41.91 -20.81
CA THR A 190 -7.08 -42.50 -22.00
C THR A 190 -6.89 -41.61 -23.24
N PRO A 191 -6.99 -42.15 -24.47
CA PRO A 191 -6.94 -41.34 -25.68
C PRO A 191 -8.02 -40.25 -25.74
N GLU A 192 -9.21 -40.52 -25.21
CA GLU A 192 -10.31 -39.55 -25.15
C GLU A 192 -9.99 -38.39 -24.20
N LEU A 193 -9.35 -38.68 -23.06
CA LEU A 193 -8.87 -37.65 -22.15
C LEU A 193 -7.77 -36.79 -22.79
N LEU A 194 -6.83 -37.39 -23.52
CA LEU A 194 -5.80 -36.65 -24.26
C LEU A 194 -6.41 -35.71 -25.30
N ALA A 195 -7.40 -36.18 -26.06
CA ALA A 195 -8.10 -35.37 -27.06
C ALA A 195 -8.78 -34.12 -26.45
N VAL A 196 -9.16 -34.16 -25.17
CA VAL A 196 -9.69 -33.00 -24.43
C VAL A 196 -8.58 -32.12 -23.86
N LEU A 197 -7.52 -32.72 -23.32
CA LEU A 197 -6.43 -31.99 -22.66
C LEU A 197 -5.51 -31.24 -23.64
N GLU A 198 -5.33 -31.74 -24.86
CA GLU A 198 -4.47 -31.11 -25.87
C GLU A 198 -4.92 -29.68 -26.25
N PRO A 199 -6.20 -29.45 -26.67
CA PRO A 199 -6.68 -28.10 -26.95
C PRO A 199 -6.61 -27.16 -25.73
N GLN A 200 -6.84 -27.68 -24.52
CA GLN A 200 -6.75 -26.89 -23.29
C GLN A 200 -5.31 -26.49 -22.98
N GLN A 201 -4.35 -27.39 -23.18
CA GLN A 201 -2.92 -27.08 -23.06
C GLN A 201 -2.51 -26.00 -24.05
N GLU A 202 -2.99 -26.06 -25.29
CA GLU A 202 -2.69 -25.05 -26.31
C GLU A 202 -3.33 -23.69 -25.96
N ALA A 203 -4.56 -23.67 -25.45
CA ALA A 203 -5.18 -22.44 -24.94
C ALA A 203 -4.37 -21.83 -23.79
N LEU A 204 -3.89 -22.66 -22.87
CA LEU A 204 -3.05 -22.25 -21.75
C LEU A 204 -1.69 -21.70 -22.24
N ASN A 205 -1.04 -22.36 -23.19
CA ASN A 205 0.23 -21.90 -23.78
C ASN A 205 0.06 -20.52 -24.44
N ARG A 206 -1.01 -20.31 -25.19
CA ARG A 206 -1.34 -19.00 -25.79
C ARG A 206 -1.58 -17.93 -24.72
N SER A 207 -2.27 -18.28 -23.62
CA SER A 207 -2.47 -17.38 -22.49
C SER A 207 -1.14 -16.96 -21.84
N VAL A 208 -0.23 -17.92 -21.62
CA VAL A 208 1.12 -17.63 -21.08
C VAL A 208 1.92 -16.73 -22.02
N ALA A 209 1.88 -16.99 -23.33
CA ALA A 209 2.54 -16.16 -24.33
C ALA A 209 2.00 -14.72 -24.35
N ALA A 210 0.68 -14.55 -24.26
CA ALA A 210 0.05 -13.22 -24.21
C ALA A 210 0.46 -12.44 -22.95
N VAL A 211 0.45 -13.09 -21.78
CA VAL A 211 0.94 -12.45 -20.53
C VAL A 211 2.41 -12.10 -20.64
N THR A 212 3.23 -12.96 -21.22
CA THR A 212 4.67 -12.70 -21.41
C THR A 212 4.89 -11.48 -22.30
N ALA A 213 4.19 -11.37 -23.43
CA ALA A 213 4.27 -10.21 -24.32
C ALA A 213 3.85 -8.90 -23.63
N ARG A 214 2.86 -8.96 -22.73
CA ARG A 214 2.44 -7.82 -21.91
C ARG A 214 3.53 -7.38 -20.93
N VAL A 215 4.18 -8.33 -20.27
CA VAL A 215 5.36 -8.05 -19.40
C VAL A 215 6.50 -7.41 -20.20
N GLU A 216 6.79 -7.93 -21.40
CA GLU A 216 7.81 -7.36 -22.29
C GLU A 216 7.44 -5.94 -22.77
N GLY A 217 6.14 -5.64 -22.91
CA GLY A 217 5.65 -4.28 -23.11
C GLY A 217 6.04 -3.36 -21.96
N LEU A 218 5.78 -3.77 -20.71
CA LEU A 218 6.15 -3.00 -19.51
C LEU A 218 7.67 -2.80 -19.41
N GLU A 219 8.46 -3.82 -19.72
CA GLU A 219 9.93 -3.74 -19.71
C GLU A 219 10.46 -2.78 -20.77
N ARG A 220 9.87 -2.78 -21.98
CA ARG A 220 10.22 -1.81 -23.03
C ARG A 220 9.87 -0.38 -22.60
N TYR A 221 8.70 -0.18 -22.00
CA TYR A 221 8.33 1.12 -21.45
C TYR A 221 9.32 1.58 -20.37
N ALA A 222 9.65 0.72 -19.40
CA ALA A 222 10.63 1.02 -18.36
C ALA A 222 12.00 1.41 -18.94
N ARG A 223 12.45 0.74 -20.01
CA ARG A 223 13.70 1.08 -20.72
C ARG A 223 13.64 2.47 -21.34
N ARG A 224 12.54 2.83 -22.01
CA ARG A 224 12.37 4.18 -22.57
C ARG A 224 12.36 5.26 -21.50
N VAL A 225 11.76 4.97 -20.34
CA VAL A 225 11.80 5.87 -19.18
C VAL A 225 13.23 6.05 -18.65
N GLN A 226 14.05 5.00 -18.62
CA GLN A 226 15.46 5.10 -18.25
C GLN A 226 16.28 5.92 -19.27
N GLU A 227 16.00 5.78 -20.56
CA GLU A 227 16.64 6.59 -21.62
C GLU A 227 16.30 8.09 -21.45
N ALA A 228 15.03 8.40 -21.17
CA ALA A 228 14.61 9.77 -20.86
C ALA A 228 15.26 10.31 -19.58
N ASP A 229 15.41 9.48 -18.54
CA ASP A 229 16.10 9.84 -17.31
C ASP A 229 17.59 10.12 -17.53
N ALA A 230 18.24 9.36 -18.42
CA ALA A 230 19.63 9.61 -18.82
C ALA A 230 19.78 10.93 -19.57
N ALA A 231 18.86 11.24 -20.50
CA ALA A 231 18.84 12.52 -21.21
C ALA A 231 18.61 13.70 -20.25
N LEU A 232 17.72 13.53 -19.27
CA LEU A 232 17.45 14.55 -18.25
C LEU A 232 18.68 14.81 -17.38
N ARG A 233 19.37 13.76 -16.90
CA ARG A 233 20.61 13.90 -16.13
C ARG A 233 21.72 14.57 -16.93
N ALA A 234 21.83 14.28 -18.22
CA ALA A 234 22.78 14.95 -19.09
C ALA A 234 22.45 16.45 -19.23
N ARG A 235 21.17 16.81 -19.41
CA ARG A 235 20.73 18.21 -19.46
C ARG A 235 21.09 18.96 -18.18
N GLU A 236 20.80 18.37 -17.02
CA GLU A 236 21.12 18.97 -15.72
C GLU A 236 22.62 19.15 -15.48
N ALA A 237 23.46 18.29 -16.05
CA ALA A 237 24.91 18.48 -16.01
C ALA A 237 25.33 19.76 -16.76
N LEU A 238 24.61 20.14 -17.83
CA LEU A 238 24.86 21.37 -18.59
C LEU A 238 24.30 22.63 -17.93
N ASP A 239 23.32 22.56 -17.03
CA ASP A 239 22.85 23.74 -16.27
C ASP A 239 23.98 24.35 -15.40
N ASN A 240 25.03 23.58 -15.10
CA ASN A 240 26.25 24.10 -14.46
C ASN A 240 27.21 24.82 -15.43
N ASN A 241 26.84 24.99 -16.71
CA ASN A 241 27.68 25.62 -17.71
C ASN A 241 27.79 27.13 -17.60
N ASP A 242 27.06 27.79 -16.71
CA ASP A 242 27.15 29.24 -16.55
C ASP A 242 28.57 29.69 -16.19
N LYS A 243 29.30 28.88 -15.41
CA LYS A 243 30.72 29.13 -15.09
C LYS A 243 31.63 28.99 -16.33
N TYR A 244 31.30 28.08 -17.23
CA TYR A 244 32.05 27.88 -18.47
C TYR A 244 31.70 28.95 -19.51
N ARG A 245 30.44 29.39 -19.57
CA ARG A 245 30.03 30.55 -20.39
C ARG A 245 30.71 31.82 -19.91
N GLU A 246 30.75 32.04 -18.60
CA GLU A 246 31.46 33.17 -18.00
C GLU A 246 32.96 33.10 -18.32
N LEU A 247 33.59 31.93 -18.17
CA LEU A 247 35.01 31.75 -18.52
C LEU A 247 35.27 32.06 -20.01
N LEU A 248 34.45 31.52 -20.92
CA LEU A 248 34.60 31.75 -22.37
C LEU A 248 34.36 33.21 -22.76
N ALA A 249 33.44 33.89 -22.06
CA ALA A 249 33.20 35.32 -22.23
C ALA A 249 34.41 36.15 -21.78
N HIS A 250 35.09 35.76 -20.70
CA HIS A 250 36.33 36.43 -20.24
C HIS A 250 37.52 36.20 -21.18
N THR A 251 37.48 35.17 -22.03
CA THR A 251 38.54 34.87 -23.01
C THR A 251 38.20 35.33 -24.43
N ASP A 252 37.09 36.06 -24.63
CA ASP A 252 36.57 36.47 -25.95
C ASP A 252 36.42 35.31 -26.96
N ASP A 253 36.17 34.08 -26.48
CA ASP A 253 36.08 32.88 -27.34
C ASP A 253 34.65 32.70 -27.89
N ALA A 254 34.36 33.41 -28.98
CA ALA A 254 33.07 33.36 -29.65
C ALA A 254 32.76 32.01 -30.33
N ASP A 255 33.77 31.22 -30.71
CA ASP A 255 33.57 29.88 -31.27
C ASP A 255 33.21 28.88 -30.17
N GLY A 256 33.92 28.93 -29.03
CA GLY A 256 33.62 28.13 -27.85
C GLY A 256 32.21 28.39 -27.29
N MET A 257 31.79 29.66 -27.23
CA MET A 257 30.42 30.01 -26.82
C MET A 257 29.36 29.42 -27.76
N ARG A 258 29.56 29.47 -29.08
CA ARG A 258 28.64 28.89 -30.07
C ARG A 258 28.57 27.38 -29.97
N ALA A 259 29.71 26.71 -29.80
CA ALA A 259 29.75 25.27 -29.62
C ALA A 259 29.01 24.83 -28.35
N LEU A 260 29.24 25.52 -27.23
CA LEU A 260 28.58 25.23 -25.96
C LEU A 260 27.06 25.43 -26.03
N ALA A 261 26.60 26.46 -26.73
CA ALA A 261 25.17 26.68 -27.00
C ALA A 261 24.57 25.56 -27.86
N ALA A 262 25.22 25.21 -28.97
CA ALA A 262 24.76 24.14 -29.86
C ALA A 262 24.68 22.76 -29.16
N HIS A 263 25.60 22.47 -28.24
CA HIS A 263 25.53 21.27 -27.40
C HIS A 263 24.34 21.28 -26.44
N GLY A 264 23.98 22.45 -25.90
CA GLY A 264 22.77 22.63 -25.10
C GLY A 264 21.50 22.33 -25.91
N ASP A 265 21.36 22.95 -27.07
CA ASP A 265 20.20 22.78 -27.94
C ASP A 265 20.01 21.31 -28.37
N ALA A 266 21.10 20.66 -28.80
CA ALA A 266 21.06 19.25 -29.21
C ALA A 266 20.63 18.30 -28.07
N LEU A 267 20.94 18.67 -26.82
CA LEU A 267 20.59 17.87 -25.65
C LEU A 267 19.14 18.07 -25.23
N GLU A 268 18.61 19.30 -25.34
CA GLU A 268 17.19 19.58 -25.15
C GLU A 268 16.33 18.82 -26.18
N ASP A 269 16.75 18.82 -27.44
CA ASP A 269 16.08 18.03 -28.49
C ASP A 269 16.10 16.53 -28.18
N THR A 270 17.20 16.03 -27.62
CA THR A 270 17.34 14.62 -27.23
C THR A 270 16.45 14.29 -26.03
N LEU A 271 16.35 15.17 -25.04
CA LEU A 271 15.41 15.02 -23.93
C LEU A 271 13.96 15.03 -24.43
N ALA A 272 13.59 16.01 -25.26
CA ALA A 272 12.24 16.11 -25.80
C ALA A 272 11.84 14.90 -26.65
N ARG A 273 12.78 14.31 -27.39
CA ARG A 273 12.57 13.07 -28.16
C ARG A 273 12.41 11.86 -27.23
N SER A 274 13.33 11.66 -26.29
CA SER A 274 13.28 10.51 -25.37
C SER A 274 12.03 10.51 -24.49
N VAL A 275 11.59 11.68 -24.00
CA VAL A 275 10.33 11.81 -23.25
C VAL A 275 9.12 11.45 -24.12
N ARG A 276 9.07 11.91 -25.37
CA ARG A 276 7.99 11.52 -26.31
C ARG A 276 7.96 10.02 -26.57
N GLU A 277 9.11 9.41 -26.86
CA GLU A 277 9.22 7.96 -27.07
C GLU A 277 8.76 7.17 -25.83
N ALA A 278 9.07 7.68 -24.62
CA ALA A 278 8.58 7.09 -23.38
C ALA A 278 7.06 7.22 -23.24
N ILE A 279 6.48 8.40 -23.52
CA ILE A 279 5.02 8.61 -23.48
C ILE A 279 4.31 7.69 -24.48
N GLU A 280 4.79 7.62 -25.72
CA GLU A 280 4.23 6.75 -26.76
C GLU A 280 4.29 5.28 -26.33
N ALA A 281 5.43 4.82 -25.80
CA ALA A 281 5.53 3.46 -25.28
C ALA A 281 4.54 3.21 -24.12
N GLY A 282 4.33 4.18 -23.25
CA GLY A 282 3.33 4.09 -22.18
C GLY A 282 1.90 3.97 -22.70
N GLN A 283 1.55 4.70 -23.77
CA GLN A 283 0.24 4.64 -24.40
C GLN A 283 -0.05 3.26 -25.03
N THR A 284 0.98 2.56 -25.53
CA THR A 284 0.79 1.19 -26.06
C THR A 284 0.46 0.14 -24.99
N LEU A 285 0.59 0.48 -23.70
CA LEU A 285 0.19 -0.39 -22.59
C LEU A 285 -1.30 -0.27 -22.26
N ALA A 286 -1.97 0.80 -22.70
CA ALA A 286 -3.40 0.95 -22.53
C ALA A 286 -4.14 -0.08 -23.40
N PRO A 287 -5.16 -0.78 -22.85
CA PRO A 287 -5.96 -1.74 -23.59
C PRO A 287 -6.83 -1.11 -24.67
#